data_AF-A0AAV6Z520-F1
#
_entry.id   AF-A0AAV6Z520-F1
#
_cell.length_a   1.000
_cell.length_b   1.000
_cell.length_c   1.000
_cell.angle_alpha   90.00
_cell.angle_beta   90.00
_cell.angle_gamma   90.00
#
_symmetry.space_group_name_H-M   'P 1'
#
loop_
_entity.id
_entity.type
_entity.pdbx_description
1 polymer ?
#
loop_
_entity_poly.entity_id
_entity_poly.type
_entity_poly.pdbx_seq_one_letter_code
_entity_poly.pdbx_strand_id
1 'polypeptide(L)'
;MAALASSLIRQKREIKDSGGTRPVPPQRKVCPRGTKSLCQKQLLFLVSKVRLCGNQRRNPEKDTALFNVIPVGLRVVAIQSSASCQYVAMNSEGRLYNSIHFTPECRFKESVFDNYFVTYSSTLYRQRSSGRGWYLGLNKDGRAMEGNRVKKHRPAGHFLPKLSEVALYKEPSLHDVIKLSPKRKLTPKPSARLRGAR
;
A
#
# COMPACT_ATOMS: atom_id res chain seq x y z
N MET A 1 -17.01 -32.09 -0.29
CA MET A 1 -18.11 -31.72 0.64
C MET A 1 -18.46 -30.22 0.56
N ALA A 2 -18.86 -29.69 -0.59
CA ALA A 2 -19.28 -28.27 -0.74
C ALA A 2 -20.59 -28.08 -1.54
N ALA A 3 -21.20 -29.17 -2.05
CA ALA A 3 -22.35 -29.10 -2.94
C ALA A 3 -23.70 -28.87 -2.23
N LEU A 4 -23.80 -29.20 -0.93
CA LEU A 4 -25.08 -29.15 -0.20
C LEU A 4 -25.52 -27.72 0.18
N ALA A 5 -24.57 -26.82 0.45
CA ALA A 5 -24.87 -25.44 0.83
C ALA A 5 -25.50 -24.63 -0.33
N SER A 6 -25.12 -24.92 -1.58
CA SER A 6 -25.63 -24.22 -2.76
C SER A 6 -27.08 -24.59 -3.09
N SER A 7 -27.52 -25.81 -2.77
CA SER A 7 -28.87 -26.29 -3.08
C SER A 7 -29.93 -25.66 -2.17
N LEU A 8 -29.62 -25.49 -0.88
CA LEU A 8 -30.51 -24.86 0.11
C LEU A 8 -30.80 -23.37 -0.20
N ILE A 9 -29.88 -22.68 -0.87
CA ILE A 9 -30.05 -21.26 -1.23
C ILE A 9 -31.04 -21.10 -2.39
N ARG A 10 -31.10 -22.06 -3.32
CA ARG A 10 -32.05 -22.02 -4.46
C ARG A 10 -33.47 -22.36 -4.02
N GLN A 11 -33.65 -23.39 -3.19
CA GLN A 11 -34.97 -23.77 -2.68
C GLN A 11 -35.64 -22.63 -1.87
N LYS A 12 -34.86 -21.83 -1.12
CA LYS A 12 -35.41 -20.71 -0.36
C LYS A 12 -35.85 -19.52 -1.23
N ARG A 13 -35.42 -19.44 -2.49
CA ARG A 13 -35.89 -18.42 -3.45
C ARG A 13 -37.16 -18.86 -4.16
N GLU A 14 -37.28 -20.15 -4.51
CA GLU A 14 -38.46 -20.67 -5.23
C GLU A 14 -39.72 -20.69 -4.36
N ILE A 15 -39.60 -20.92 -3.04
CA ILE A 15 -40.74 -20.86 -2.12
C ILE A 15 -41.30 -19.43 -1.96
N LYS A 16 -40.53 -18.39 -2.33
CA LYS A 16 -40.92 -16.98 -2.15
C LYS A 16 -41.53 -16.32 -3.39
N ASP A 17 -41.75 -17.06 -4.49
CA ASP A 17 -42.33 -16.50 -5.72
C ASP A 17 -43.72 -17.05 -6.07
N SER A 18 -44.49 -17.50 -5.08
CA SER A 18 -45.92 -17.78 -5.26
C SER A 18 -46.80 -16.91 -4.34
N GLY A 19 -47.29 -15.80 -4.91
CA GLY A 19 -48.51 -15.12 -4.45
C GLY A 19 -48.34 -13.89 -3.55
N GLY A 20 -48.80 -12.72 -4.03
CA GLY A 20 -49.27 -11.63 -3.17
C GLY A 20 -48.64 -10.26 -3.44
N THR A 21 -49.45 -9.33 -3.95
CA THR A 21 -49.28 -7.88 -4.08
C THR A 21 -48.39 -7.24 -3.01
N ARG A 22 -47.24 -6.66 -3.41
CA ARG A 22 -46.37 -5.88 -2.53
C ARG A 22 -46.90 -4.44 -2.38
N PRO A 23 -47.09 -3.93 -1.16
CA PRO A 23 -47.30 -2.50 -0.97
C PRO A 23 -46.01 -1.73 -1.30
N VAL A 24 -46.18 -0.57 -1.94
CA VAL A 24 -45.10 0.37 -2.27
C VAL A 24 -44.38 0.77 -0.98
N PRO A 25 -43.04 0.70 -0.90
CA PRO A 25 -42.33 1.12 0.30
C PRO A 25 -42.53 2.63 0.52
N PRO A 26 -42.77 3.10 1.75
CA PRO A 26 -42.83 4.53 2.01
C PRO A 26 -41.49 5.14 1.63
N GLN A 27 -41.54 6.28 0.93
CA GLN A 27 -40.35 7.00 0.50
C GLN A 27 -39.37 7.15 1.67
N ARG A 28 -38.14 6.68 1.47
CA ARG A 28 -37.07 6.85 2.45
C ARG A 28 -36.88 8.35 2.65
N LYS A 29 -37.23 8.84 3.84
CA LYS A 29 -36.93 10.22 4.25
C LYS A 29 -35.43 10.44 4.05
N VAL A 30 -35.08 11.38 3.17
CA VAL A 30 -33.70 11.83 3.01
C VAL A 30 -33.26 12.38 4.36
N CYS A 31 -32.17 11.85 4.92
CA CYS A 31 -31.62 12.35 6.17
C CYS A 31 -31.35 13.86 6.03
N PRO A 32 -31.84 14.70 6.95
CA PRO A 32 -31.65 16.14 6.84
C PRO A 32 -30.17 16.47 6.82
N ARG A 33 -29.77 17.32 5.85
CA ARG A 33 -28.43 17.92 5.81
C ARG A 33 -28.34 18.89 6.98
N GLY A 34 -27.80 18.43 8.11
CA GLY A 34 -27.69 19.23 9.31
C GLY A 34 -26.56 18.74 10.22
N THR A 35 -25.54 19.59 10.33
CA THR A 35 -24.48 19.65 11.35
C THR A 35 -23.57 18.41 11.51
N LYS A 36 -22.28 18.65 11.20
CA LYS A 36 -21.14 17.73 11.35
C LYS A 36 -21.30 16.86 12.59
N SER A 37 -21.46 15.55 12.39
CA SER A 37 -21.55 14.59 13.47
C SER A 37 -20.26 14.59 14.29
N LEU A 38 -20.38 14.17 15.54
CA LEU A 38 -19.32 13.93 16.53
C LEU A 38 -18.19 12.96 16.06
N CYS A 39 -18.13 12.58 14.78
CA CYS A 39 -17.10 11.76 14.14
C CYS A 39 -15.78 12.49 13.86
N GLN A 40 -15.62 13.75 14.26
CA GLN A 40 -14.31 14.43 14.28
C GLN A 40 -13.45 14.11 15.52
N LYS A 41 -13.83 13.10 16.30
CA LYS A 41 -12.93 12.49 17.29
C LYS A 41 -11.93 11.60 16.55
N GLN A 42 -10.68 12.05 16.49
CA GLN A 42 -9.48 11.43 15.95
C GLN A 42 -9.60 9.91 15.71
N LEU A 43 -9.89 9.51 14.47
CA LEU A 43 -10.01 8.09 14.09
C LEU A 43 -8.63 7.43 14.31
N LEU A 44 -8.55 6.56 15.31
CA LEU A 44 -7.36 5.77 15.59
C LEU A 44 -7.47 4.43 14.86
N PHE A 45 -6.44 4.10 14.08
CA PHE A 45 -6.33 2.85 13.35
C PHE A 45 -5.59 1.80 14.17
N LEU A 46 -6.05 0.56 14.09
CA LEU A 46 -5.33 -0.59 14.62
C LEU A 46 -4.09 -0.85 13.75
N VAL A 47 -2.92 -0.80 14.36
CA VAL A 47 -1.63 -1.02 13.71
C VAL A 47 -0.96 -2.21 14.34
N SER A 48 -0.43 -3.08 13.49
CA SER A 48 0.38 -4.21 13.91
C SER A 48 1.84 -3.78 13.97
N LYS A 49 2.44 -3.85 15.14
CA LYS A 49 3.90 -3.76 15.25
C LYS A 49 4.46 -5.14 15.02
N VAL A 50 5.29 -5.28 13.99
CA VAL A 50 5.79 -6.57 13.52
C VAL A 50 7.30 -6.56 13.41
N ARG A 51 7.88 -7.75 13.56
CA ARG A 51 9.22 -8.04 13.07
C ARG A 51 9.09 -8.55 11.64
N LEU A 52 9.71 -7.87 10.69
CA LEU A 52 9.80 -8.33 9.31
C LEU A 52 11.02 -9.24 9.17
N CYS A 53 10.82 -10.54 9.39
CA CYS A 53 11.86 -11.53 9.12
C CYS A 53 11.88 -11.85 7.62
N GLY A 54 13.01 -11.57 6.95
CA GLY A 54 13.31 -12.19 5.67
C GLY A 54 13.50 -13.71 5.83
N ASN A 55 13.53 -14.44 4.72
CA ASN A 55 13.64 -15.91 4.71
C ASN A 55 15.05 -16.44 5.13
N GLN A 56 15.70 -15.81 6.10
CA GLN A 56 17.04 -16.15 6.57
C GLN A 56 17.02 -16.86 7.93
N ARG A 57 17.85 -17.89 8.06
CA ARG A 57 18.21 -18.56 9.31
C ARG A 57 19.28 -17.77 10.07
N ARG A 58 19.04 -16.50 10.42
CA ARG A 58 19.92 -15.76 11.33
C ARG A 58 19.36 -15.78 12.75
N ASN A 59 20.27 -15.72 13.72
CA ASN A 59 19.99 -15.77 15.15
C ASN A 59 18.96 -14.68 15.53
N PRO A 60 17.76 -15.03 16.01
CA PRO A 60 16.63 -14.10 16.17
C PRO A 60 16.85 -12.98 17.20
N GLU A 61 17.93 -13.04 18.00
CA GLU A 61 18.10 -12.14 19.13
C GLU A 61 18.85 -10.84 18.86
N LYS A 62 19.68 -10.73 17.82
CA LYS A 62 20.67 -9.63 17.75
C LYS A 62 20.36 -8.43 16.86
N ASP A 63 19.32 -8.44 16.02
CA ASP A 63 18.98 -7.24 15.21
C ASP A 63 17.62 -7.36 14.51
N THR A 64 16.53 -7.63 15.25
CA THR A 64 15.21 -7.60 14.60
C THR A 64 14.63 -6.20 14.60
N ALA A 65 14.79 -5.49 13.49
CA ALA A 65 14.13 -4.20 13.28
C ALA A 65 12.60 -4.35 13.42
N LEU A 66 12.01 -3.51 14.28
CA LEU A 66 10.57 -3.43 14.51
C LEU A 66 9.96 -2.41 13.54
N PHE A 67 8.83 -2.79 12.97
CA PHE A 67 8.08 -1.97 12.04
C PHE A 67 6.63 -1.85 12.45
N ASN A 68 6.05 -0.69 12.25
CA ASN A 68 4.61 -0.46 12.30
C ASN A 68 4.04 -0.71 10.91
N VAL A 69 3.11 -1.67 10.79
CA VAL A 69 2.36 -1.94 9.55
C VAL A 69 0.99 -1.28 9.70
N ILE A 70 0.83 -0.16 8.99
CA ILE A 70 -0.31 0.74 9.14
C ILE A 70 -1.25 0.52 7.94
N PRO A 71 -2.51 0.10 8.15
CA PRO A 71 -3.46 -0.02 7.05
C PRO A 71 -3.85 1.37 6.54
N VAL A 72 -3.61 1.61 5.24
CA VAL A 72 -3.90 2.90 4.55
C VAL A 72 -4.79 2.70 3.32
N GLY A 73 -5.48 1.56 3.27
CA GLY A 73 -6.41 1.17 2.22
C GLY A 73 -6.69 -0.33 2.19
N LEU A 74 -7.59 -0.75 1.31
CA LEU A 74 -7.91 -2.18 1.15
C LEU A 74 -6.67 -2.94 0.64
N ARG A 75 -6.08 -3.79 1.49
CA ARG A 75 -4.84 -4.53 1.21
C ARG A 75 -3.65 -3.61 0.88
N VAL A 76 -3.68 -2.37 1.36
CA VAL A 76 -2.59 -1.41 1.18
C VAL A 76 -2.11 -0.96 2.55
N VAL A 77 -0.81 -1.07 2.75
CA VAL A 77 -0.15 -0.74 4.01
C VAL A 77 0.94 0.31 3.80
N ALA A 78 1.16 1.11 4.83
CA ALA A 78 2.39 1.85 5.01
C ALA A 78 3.27 1.08 6.01
N ILE A 79 4.58 1.07 5.78
CA ILE A 79 5.54 0.41 6.67
C ILE A 79 6.41 1.50 7.25
N GLN A 80 6.42 1.63 8.57
CA GLN A 80 7.21 2.64 9.27
C GLN A 80 8.19 1.95 10.21
N SER A 81 9.44 2.37 10.22
CA SER A 81 10.42 1.92 11.22
C SER A 81 10.02 2.45 12.60
N SER A 82 9.92 1.56 13.59
CA SER A 82 9.64 1.98 14.97
C SER A 82 10.81 2.75 15.60
N ALA A 83 12.04 2.53 15.11
CA ALA A 83 13.24 3.15 15.67
C ALA A 83 13.47 4.58 15.15
N SER A 84 13.22 4.82 13.86
CA SER A 84 13.47 6.13 13.22
C SER A 84 12.20 6.90 12.90
N CYS A 85 11.01 6.30 13.08
CA CYS A 85 9.72 6.85 12.71
C CYS A 85 9.59 7.26 11.22
N GLN A 86 10.48 6.76 10.35
CA GLN A 86 10.46 7.02 8.92
C GLN A 86 9.71 5.90 8.19
N TYR A 87 8.99 6.28 7.13
CA TYR A 87 8.30 5.35 6.24
C TYR A 87 9.28 4.72 5.26
N VAL A 88 9.12 3.43 5.00
CA VAL A 88 9.73 2.80 3.83
C VAL A 88 9.01 3.34 2.60
N ALA A 89 9.77 3.73 1.57
CA ALA A 89 9.24 4.21 0.31
C ALA A 89 10.02 3.60 -0.87
N MET A 90 9.39 3.53 -2.04
CA MET A 90 10.04 3.06 -3.27
C MET A 90 9.87 4.10 -4.36
N ASN A 91 10.96 4.54 -4.97
CA ASN A 91 10.96 5.56 -6.01
C ASN A 91 10.76 4.97 -7.43
N SER A 92 10.72 5.85 -8.44
CA SER A 92 10.53 5.49 -9.86
C SER A 92 11.65 4.65 -10.47
N GLU A 93 12.84 4.60 -9.86
CA GLU A 93 13.95 3.74 -10.28
C GLU A 93 13.91 2.36 -9.58
N GLY A 94 12.97 2.17 -8.65
CA GLY A 94 12.80 0.95 -7.87
C GLY A 94 13.68 0.91 -6.63
N ARG A 95 14.36 2.00 -6.29
CA ARG A 95 15.20 2.07 -5.09
C ARG A 95 14.34 2.29 -3.86
N LEU A 96 14.66 1.55 -2.81
CA LEU A 96 14.06 1.74 -1.50
C LEU A 96 14.77 2.84 -0.75
N TYR A 97 14.01 3.68 -0.06
CA TYR A 97 14.54 4.76 0.76
C TYR A 97 13.64 5.01 1.97
N ASN A 98 14.16 5.75 2.94
CA ASN A 98 13.40 6.15 4.11
C ASN A 98 12.83 7.55 3.89
N SER A 99 11.52 7.70 4.01
CA SER A 99 10.80 8.96 3.87
C SER A 99 10.31 9.45 5.22
N ILE A 100 10.59 10.71 5.55
CA ILE A 100 10.05 11.36 6.75
C ILE A 100 8.54 11.57 6.61
N HIS A 101 8.07 11.91 5.40
CA HIS A 101 6.67 12.15 5.11
C HIS A 101 5.99 10.90 4.56
N PHE A 102 4.71 10.72 4.89
CA PHE A 102 3.88 9.71 4.24
C PHE A 102 3.48 10.20 2.85
N THR A 103 4.01 9.57 1.81
CA THR A 103 3.74 9.92 0.41
C THR A 103 3.11 8.73 -0.32
N PRO A 104 2.58 8.91 -1.55
CA PRO A 104 2.15 7.80 -2.39
C PRO A 104 3.20 6.70 -2.60
N GLU A 105 4.51 7.03 -2.55
CA GLU A 105 5.60 6.06 -2.67
C GLU A 105 5.77 5.16 -1.42
N CYS A 106 5.17 5.55 -0.29
CA CYS A 106 5.14 4.77 0.95
C CYS A 106 4.04 3.71 0.97
N ARG A 107 3.20 3.63 -0.07
CA ARG A 107 2.04 2.73 -0.13
C ARG A 107 2.39 1.44 -0.84
N PHE A 108 2.31 0.33 -0.11
CA PHE A 108 2.55 -1.00 -0.63
C PHE A 108 1.29 -1.84 -0.60
N LYS A 109 1.01 -2.53 -1.71
CA LYS A 109 -0.01 -3.57 -1.73
C LYS A 109 0.56 -4.80 -1.05
N GLU A 110 -0.11 -5.27 0.00
CA GLU A 110 0.21 -6.54 0.63
C GLU A 110 -0.54 -7.68 -0.06
N SER A 111 0.11 -8.83 -0.21
CA SER A 111 -0.52 -10.02 -0.79
C SER A 111 0.10 -11.27 -0.21
N VAL A 112 -0.76 -12.22 0.18
CA VAL A 112 -0.35 -13.55 0.59
C VAL A 112 0.19 -14.31 -0.63
N PHE A 113 1.29 -15.03 -0.43
CA PHE A 113 1.95 -15.87 -1.43
C PHE A 113 2.11 -17.29 -0.88
N ASP A 114 1.70 -18.27 -1.68
CA ASP A 114 1.68 -19.71 -1.36
C ASP A 114 1.10 -20.03 0.04
N ASN A 115 0.11 -19.23 0.48
CA ASN A 115 -0.56 -19.32 1.79
C ASN A 115 0.35 -19.21 3.02
N TYR A 116 1.60 -18.80 2.85
CA TYR A 116 2.58 -18.79 3.95
C TYR A 116 3.33 -17.46 4.07
N PHE A 117 3.70 -16.85 2.96
CA PHE A 117 4.47 -15.61 2.96
C PHE A 117 3.60 -14.39 2.67
N VAL A 118 4.05 -13.23 3.11
CA VAL A 118 3.52 -11.94 2.68
C VAL A 118 4.50 -11.28 1.72
N THR A 119 3.96 -10.71 0.65
CA THR A 119 4.70 -9.90 -0.33
C THR A 119 4.17 -8.49 -0.31
N TYR A 120 5.04 -7.51 -0.50
CA TYR A 120 4.71 -6.09 -0.55
C TYR A 120 5.16 -5.51 -1.89
N SER A 121 4.22 -5.02 -2.70
CA SER A 121 4.53 -4.42 -4.01
C SER A 121 4.21 -2.93 -4.03
N SER A 122 5.01 -2.14 -4.75
CA SER A 122 4.67 -0.73 -4.99
C SER A 122 3.28 -0.62 -5.61
N THR A 123 2.50 0.34 -5.12
CA THR A 123 1.20 0.67 -5.72
C THR A 123 1.35 1.49 -7.00
N LEU A 124 2.44 2.25 -7.12
CA LEU A 124 2.73 3.15 -8.24
C LEU A 124 3.55 2.48 -9.34
N TYR A 125 4.56 1.70 -8.95
CA TYR A 125 5.62 1.28 -9.86
C TYR A 125 5.55 -0.20 -10.22
N ARG A 126 5.66 -0.46 -11.53
CA ARG A 126 5.66 -1.78 -12.14
C ARG A 126 6.39 -1.72 -13.48
N GLN A 127 6.83 -2.88 -13.96
CA GLN A 127 7.41 -3.01 -15.29
C GLN A 127 6.37 -2.60 -16.34
N ARG A 128 6.68 -1.60 -17.17
CA ARG A 128 5.74 -1.07 -18.18
C ARG A 128 5.35 -2.11 -19.23
N SER A 129 6.33 -2.87 -19.74
CA SER A 129 6.10 -3.83 -20.83
C SER A 129 5.30 -5.06 -20.42
N SER A 130 5.59 -5.65 -19.25
CA SER A 130 4.96 -6.89 -18.80
C SER A 130 3.90 -6.72 -17.72
N GLY A 131 3.72 -5.50 -17.19
CA GLY A 131 2.85 -5.24 -16.05
C GLY A 131 3.34 -5.84 -14.72
N ARG A 132 4.52 -6.48 -14.70
CA ARG A 132 5.09 -7.12 -13.51
C ARG A 132 5.34 -6.10 -12.40
N GLY A 133 4.72 -6.30 -11.24
CA GLY A 133 4.91 -5.45 -10.07
C GLY A 133 6.37 -5.39 -9.58
N TRP A 134 6.72 -4.30 -8.92
CA TRP A 134 7.98 -4.14 -8.21
C TRP A 134 7.77 -4.38 -6.72
N TYR A 135 8.66 -5.14 -6.09
CA TYR A 135 8.44 -5.68 -4.75
C TYR A 135 9.51 -5.20 -3.78
N LEU A 136 9.13 -4.99 -2.51
CA LEU A 136 10.11 -4.96 -1.44
C LEU A 136 10.88 -6.28 -1.41
N GLY A 137 12.18 -6.22 -1.15
CA GLY A 137 12.96 -7.43 -0.99
C GLY A 137 14.33 -7.19 -0.39
N LEU A 138 14.86 -8.25 0.21
CA LEU A 138 16.18 -8.30 0.81
C LEU A 138 17.02 -9.36 0.10
N ASN A 139 18.32 -9.09 -0.06
CA ASN A 139 19.26 -10.08 -0.57
C ASN A 139 19.63 -11.10 0.54
N LYS A 140 20.51 -12.05 0.21
CA LYS A 140 20.99 -13.06 1.17
C LYS A 140 21.76 -12.45 2.35
N ASP A 141 22.33 -11.26 2.18
CA ASP A 141 23.04 -10.52 3.23
C ASP A 141 22.11 -9.64 4.08
N GLY A 142 20.80 -9.62 3.76
CA GLY A 142 19.81 -8.80 4.46
C GLY A 142 19.79 -7.33 4.00
N ARG A 143 20.49 -7.00 2.91
CA ARG A 143 20.50 -5.67 2.31
C ARG A 143 19.29 -5.48 1.39
N ALA A 144 18.74 -4.27 1.38
CA ALA A 144 17.65 -3.88 0.50
C ALA A 144 18.01 -4.10 -0.98
N MET A 145 17.07 -4.65 -1.74
CA MET A 145 17.17 -4.82 -3.19
C MET A 145 16.30 -3.79 -3.93
N GLU A 146 16.71 -3.41 -5.14
CA GLU A 146 15.84 -2.63 -6.03
C GLU A 146 14.60 -3.44 -6.42
N GLY A 147 13.43 -2.83 -6.31
CA GLY A 147 12.14 -3.51 -6.43
C GLY A 147 11.87 -4.08 -7.82
N ASN A 148 12.48 -3.52 -8.87
CA ASN A 148 12.44 -4.08 -10.23
C ASN A 148 13.16 -5.43 -10.35
N ARG A 149 14.16 -5.68 -9.50
CA ARG A 149 14.94 -6.95 -9.45
C ARG A 149 14.27 -8.02 -8.60
N VAL A 150 13.40 -7.63 -7.67
CA VAL A 150 12.65 -8.57 -6.82
C VAL A 150 11.47 -9.15 -7.61
N LYS A 151 11.35 -10.48 -7.60
CA LYS A 151 10.27 -11.21 -8.29
C LYS A 151 9.36 -11.87 -7.25
N LYS A 152 8.04 -11.86 -7.50
CA LYS A 152 7.01 -12.41 -6.58
C LYS A 152 7.29 -13.85 -6.11
N HIS A 153 7.77 -14.72 -7.00
CA HIS A 153 8.04 -16.13 -6.70
C HIS A 153 9.45 -16.38 -6.15
N ARG A 154 10.24 -15.33 -5.88
CA ARG A 154 11.61 -15.47 -5.37
C ARG A 154 11.64 -15.17 -3.87
N PRO A 155 12.41 -15.96 -3.08
CA PRO A 155 12.52 -15.78 -1.63
C PRO A 155 12.90 -14.38 -1.17
N ALA A 156 13.59 -13.61 -2.01
CA ALA A 156 14.00 -12.24 -1.71
C ALA A 156 12.82 -11.32 -1.36
N GLY A 157 11.62 -11.55 -1.92
CA GLY A 157 10.41 -10.76 -1.65
C GLY A 157 9.45 -11.39 -0.66
N HIS A 158 9.83 -12.51 -0.02
CA HIS A 158 8.99 -13.26 0.89
C HIS A 158 9.30 -12.87 2.33
N PHE A 159 8.29 -12.30 3.00
CA PHE A 159 8.38 -11.88 4.40
C PHE A 159 7.46 -12.71 5.26
N LEU A 160 7.87 -12.95 6.51
CA LEU A 160 7.03 -13.52 7.55
C LEU A 160 6.84 -12.49 8.66
N PRO A 161 5.74 -11.70 8.62
CA PRO A 161 5.46 -10.73 9.68
C PRO A 161 5.16 -11.47 10.99
N LYS A 162 6.03 -11.30 11.98
CA LYS A 162 5.79 -11.80 13.34
C LYS A 162 5.22 -10.65 14.16
N LEU A 163 3.95 -10.77 14.57
CA LEU A 163 3.30 -9.78 15.41
C LEU A 163 4.04 -9.69 16.76
N SER A 164 4.31 -8.46 17.20
CA SER A 164 4.90 -8.16 18.50
C SER A 164 3.85 -7.60 19.44
N GLU A 165 3.20 -6.51 19.04
CA GLU A 165 2.12 -5.87 19.79
C GLU A 165 1.16 -5.18 18.83
N VAL A 166 -0.01 -4.83 19.34
CA VAL A 166 -1.01 -4.06 18.61
C VAL A 166 -1.09 -2.68 19.25
N ALA A 167 -1.12 -1.64 18.42
CA ALA A 167 -1.15 -0.25 18.87
C ALA A 167 -2.18 0.56 18.08
N LEU A 168 -2.64 1.66 18.67
CA LEU A 168 -3.53 2.61 18.04
C LEU A 168 -2.71 3.76 17.43
N TYR A 169 -2.88 4.04 16.14
CA TYR A 169 -2.19 5.14 15.44
C TYR A 169 -3.19 6.14 14.88
N LYS A 170 -2.78 7.39 14.85
CA LYS A 170 -3.47 8.42 14.05
C LYS A 170 -3.26 8.13 12.56
N GLU A 171 -4.26 8.43 11.74
CA GLU A 171 -4.12 8.40 10.28
C GLU A 171 -2.92 9.25 9.83
N PRO A 172 -1.98 8.70 9.03
CA PRO A 172 -0.89 9.48 8.46
C PRO A 172 -1.43 10.54 7.50
N SER A 173 -0.96 11.79 7.61
CA SER A 173 -1.27 12.83 6.62
C SER A 173 -0.53 12.56 5.31
N LEU A 174 -1.28 12.50 4.20
CA LEU A 174 -0.70 12.29 2.87
C LEU A 174 -0.02 13.56 2.38
N HIS A 175 1.25 13.45 1.98
CA HIS A 175 2.05 14.52 1.39
C HIS A 175 2.38 14.18 -0.07
N ASP A 176 2.51 15.21 -0.91
CA ASP A 176 2.93 15.03 -2.30
C ASP A 176 4.40 14.63 -2.40
N VAL A 177 4.72 13.85 -3.44
CA VAL A 177 6.12 13.51 -3.76
C VAL A 177 6.79 14.77 -4.32
N ILE A 178 7.69 15.38 -3.55
CA ILE A 178 8.54 16.47 -4.04
C ILE A 178 9.54 15.88 -5.04
N LYS A 179 9.19 15.92 -6.32
CA LYS A 179 10.17 15.71 -7.39
C LYS A 179 11.07 16.94 -7.41
N LEU A 180 12.31 16.82 -6.93
CA LEU A 180 13.36 17.77 -7.27
C LEU A 180 13.58 17.67 -8.78
N SER A 181 12.80 18.43 -9.56
CA SER A 181 13.03 18.58 -10.98
C SER A 181 14.45 19.10 -11.19
N PRO A 182 15.25 18.53 -12.09
CA PRO A 182 16.51 19.14 -12.48
C PRO A 182 16.22 20.57 -12.92
N LYS A 183 16.84 21.57 -12.24
CA LYS A 183 16.76 22.97 -12.65
C LYS A 183 17.13 23.03 -14.13
N ARG A 184 16.15 23.35 -15.00
CA ARG A 184 16.43 23.70 -16.40
C ARG A 184 17.39 24.89 -16.36
N LYS A 185 18.66 24.68 -16.69
CA LYS A 185 19.57 25.77 -17.01
C LYS A 185 18.95 26.50 -18.21
N LEU A 186 18.40 27.69 -17.96
CA LEU A 186 18.09 28.64 -19.02
C LEU A 186 19.42 28.98 -19.69
N THR A 187 19.67 28.41 -20.85
CA THR A 187 20.77 28.86 -21.71
C THR A 187 20.37 30.22 -22.28
N PRO A 188 21.24 31.24 -22.22
CA PRO A 188 20.95 32.52 -22.86
C PRO A 188 20.89 32.32 -24.38
N LYS A 189 19.85 32.88 -25.01
CA LYS A 189 19.70 32.91 -26.48
C LYS A 189 20.90 33.62 -27.11
N PRO A 190 21.47 33.12 -28.22
CA PRO A 190 22.46 33.87 -28.97
C PRO A 190 21.81 35.10 -29.61
N SER A 191 22.44 36.27 -29.45
CA SER A 191 22.04 37.51 -30.09
C SER A 191 22.19 37.37 -31.61
N ALA A 192 21.12 37.70 -32.33
CA ALA A 192 21.13 37.73 -33.79
C ALA A 192 22.11 38.81 -34.26
N ARG A 193 23.13 38.38 -35.02
CA ARG A 193 24.02 39.24 -35.79
C ARG A 193 23.18 39.90 -36.89
N LEU A 194 22.96 41.21 -36.80
CA LEU A 194 22.46 42.01 -37.92
C LEU A 194 23.51 41.97 -39.04
N ARG A 195 23.16 41.34 -40.15
CA ARG A 195 23.83 41.47 -41.44
C ARG A 195 22.96 42.35 -42.34
N GLY A 196 23.59 43.28 -43.05
CA GLY A 196 23.04 44.10 -44.13
C GLY A 196 22.83 45.55 -43.69
N ALA A 197 23.09 46.58 -44.47
CA ALA A 197 23.61 46.66 -45.83
C ALA A 197 23.92 48.15 -46.12
N ARG A 198 25.13 48.45 -46.62
CA ARG A 198 25.49 49.46 -47.64
C ARG A 198 27.01 49.61 -47.67
#